data_AF-A0A8T4M6Z8-F1
#
_entry.id   AF-A0A8T4M6Z8-F1
#
_cell.length_a   1.000
_cell.length_b   1.000
_cell.length_c   1.000
_cell.angle_alpha   90.00
_cell.angle_beta   90.00
_cell.angle_gamma   90.00
#
_symmetry.space_group_name_H-M   'P 1'
#
loop_
_entity.id
_entity.type
_entity.pdbx_description
1 polymer ?
#
loop_
_entity_poly.entity_id
_entity_poly.type
_entity_poly.pdbx_seq_one_letter_code
_entity_poly.pdbx_strand_id
1 'polypeptide(L)' 'MSGPGEGKIRLGKADVYIHLKGKSNARVTHIDIELDELNKIIKPGEASYVQAKEGGVFIGLKKDMIKKAEKIAKE' A
#
# COMPACT_ATOMS: atom_id res chain seq x y z
N MET A 1 9.78 5.94 -14.10
CA MET A 1 9.77 7.09 -13.16
C MET A 1 9.40 6.67 -11.74
N SER A 2 10.41 6.40 -10.91
CA SER A 2 10.29 6.33 -9.43
C SER A 2 10.43 7.75 -8.83
N GLY A 3 9.98 7.97 -7.59
CA GLY A 3 10.10 9.26 -6.91
C GLY A 3 8.94 10.26 -7.13
N PRO A 4 9.02 11.46 -6.52
CA PRO A 4 8.00 12.52 -6.62
C PRO A 4 7.86 13.06 -8.05
N GLY A 5 6.70 13.64 -8.36
CA GLY A 5 6.37 14.18 -9.68
C GLY A 5 4.92 14.66 -9.73
N GLU A 6 4.52 15.32 -10.81
CA GLU A 6 3.14 15.79 -11.00
C GLU A 6 2.13 14.65 -10.82
N GLY A 7 1.07 14.91 -10.06
CA GLY A 7 0.03 13.93 -9.72
C GLY A 7 0.42 12.88 -8.66
N LYS A 8 1.62 12.94 -8.07
CA LYS A 8 2.04 12.02 -7.00
C LYS A 8 1.94 12.68 -5.62
N ILE A 9 1.09 12.12 -4.77
CA ILE A 9 0.92 12.57 -3.40
C ILE A 9 1.72 11.66 -2.47
N ARG A 10 2.56 12.26 -1.64
CA ARG A 10 3.34 11.52 -0.63
C ARG A 10 2.45 11.23 0.57
N LEU A 11 2.14 9.95 0.80
CA LEU A 11 1.33 9.53 1.96
C LEU A 11 2.11 9.55 3.28
N GLY A 12 3.43 9.29 3.27
CA GLY A 12 4.21 9.27 4.50
C GLY A 12 5.53 8.52 4.36
N LYS A 13 6.09 8.09 5.49
CA LYS A 13 7.19 7.13 5.58
C LYS A 13 6.62 5.83 6.16
N ALA A 14 6.62 4.78 5.36
CA ALA A 14 6.12 3.47 5.76
C ALA A 14 7.26 2.60 6.29
N ASP A 15 6.94 1.72 7.23
CA ASP A 15 7.81 0.61 7.61
C ASP A 15 7.47 -0.61 6.75
N VAL A 16 8.50 -1.33 6.31
CA VAL A 16 8.35 -2.46 5.39
C VAL A 16 9.04 -3.68 5.96
N TYR A 17 8.29 -4.76 6.14
CA TYR A 17 8.76 -5.98 6.81
C TYR A 17 8.56 -7.20 5.93
N ILE A 18 9.44 -8.20 6.08
CA ILE A 18 9.18 -9.55 5.58
C ILE A 18 8.60 -10.36 6.75
N HIS A 19 7.33 -10.74 6.67
CA HIS A 19 6.69 -11.58 7.67
C HIS A 19 6.85 -13.06 7.28
N LEU A 20 7.75 -13.75 7.97
CA LEU A 20 8.12 -15.14 7.66
C LEU A 20 7.05 -16.14 8.12
N LYS A 21 6.72 -17.11 7.24
CA LYS A 21 5.80 -18.21 7.57
C LYS A 21 6.18 -18.91 8.88
N GLY A 22 5.19 -19.15 9.73
CA GLY A 22 5.37 -19.82 11.03
C GLY A 22 5.90 -18.93 12.15
N LYS A 23 6.17 -17.64 11.89
CA LYS A 23 6.49 -16.64 12.91
C LYS A 23 5.29 -15.72 13.13
N SER A 24 5.01 -15.36 14.38
CA SER A 24 3.91 -14.45 14.76
C SER A 24 2.59 -14.73 14.03
N ASN A 25 2.19 -16.01 13.95
CA ASN A 25 0.98 -16.50 13.28
C ASN A 25 0.89 -16.31 11.75
N ALA A 26 1.98 -15.97 11.05
CA ALA A 26 1.99 -15.92 9.58
C ALA A 26 1.74 -17.31 8.97
N ARG A 27 0.68 -17.41 8.16
CA ARG A 27 0.36 -18.64 7.41
C ARG A 27 1.23 -18.82 6.17
N VAL A 28 1.71 -17.73 5.59
CA VAL A 28 2.60 -17.67 4.41
C VAL A 28 3.66 -16.60 4.61
N THR A 29 4.78 -16.71 3.89
CA THR A 29 5.77 -15.63 3.87
C THR A 29 5.28 -14.51 2.96
N HIS A 30 5.22 -13.28 3.47
CA HIS A 30 4.72 -12.12 2.74
C HIS A 30 5.46 -10.84 3.16
N ILE A 31 5.14 -9.73 2.50
CA ILE A 31 5.68 -8.41 2.82
C ILE A 31 4.56 -7.55 3.41
N ASP A 32 4.82 -6.96 4.57
CA ASP A 32 3.94 -5.98 5.19
C ASP A 32 4.45 -4.58 4.89
N ILE A 33 3.53 -3.67 4.57
CA ILE A 33 3.78 -2.24 4.40
C ILE A 33 2.87 -1.53 5.40
N GLU A 34 3.45 -1.00 6.47
CA GLU A 34 2.71 -0.41 7.58
C GLU A 34 2.79 1.13 7.51
N LEU A 35 1.61 1.75 7.36
CA LEU A 35 1.41 3.20 7.38
C LEU A 35 -0.07 3.51 7.67
N ASP A 36 -0.35 4.32 8.69
CA ASP A 36 -1.73 4.64 9.09
C ASP A 36 -2.55 5.31 7.97
N GLU A 37 -1.93 6.17 7.16
CA GLU A 37 -2.57 6.78 6.00
C GLU A 37 -3.00 5.75 4.94
N LEU A 38 -2.31 4.62 4.82
CA LEU A 38 -2.67 3.57 3.86
C LEU A 38 -4.02 2.94 4.21
N ASN A 39 -4.35 2.84 5.51
CA ASN A 39 -5.62 2.31 6.00
C ASN A 39 -6.84 3.18 5.63
N LYS A 40 -6.62 4.46 5.31
CA LYS A 40 -7.66 5.35 4.78
C LYS A 40 -8.07 4.98 3.35
N ILE A 41 -7.17 4.33 2.60
CA ILE A 41 -7.37 3.88 1.21
C ILE A 41 -7.79 2.41 1.16
N ILE A 42 -7.00 1.53 1.79
CA ILE A 42 -7.17 0.08 1.81
C ILE A 42 -7.51 -0.32 3.26
N LYS A 43 -8.77 -0.61 3.54
CA LYS A 43 -9.22 -0.92 4.90
C LYS A 43 -8.82 -2.35 5.31
N PRO A 44 -8.70 -2.63 6.62
CA PRO A 44 -8.48 -3.99 7.10
C PRO A 44 -9.46 -4.99 6.49
N GLY A 45 -8.92 -6.09 5.94
CA GLY A 45 -9.70 -7.13 5.26
C GLY A 45 -9.96 -6.88 3.75
N GLU A 46 -9.66 -5.69 3.23
CA GLU A 46 -9.74 -5.45 1.78
C GLU A 46 -8.46 -5.96 1.08
N ALA A 47 -8.64 -6.72 0.00
CA ALA A 47 -7.54 -7.16 -0.86
C ALA A 47 -7.41 -6.29 -2.11
N SER A 48 -6.17 -6.09 -2.58
CA SER A 48 -5.87 -5.41 -3.83
C SER A 48 -4.77 -6.12 -4.62
N TYR A 49 -4.48 -5.61 -5.82
CA TYR A 49 -3.42 -6.14 -6.67
C TYR A 49 -2.08 -5.52 -6.32
N VAL A 50 -1.02 -6.32 -6.35
CA VAL A 50 0.36 -5.87 -6.21
C VAL A 50 1.15 -6.31 -7.44
N GLN A 51 1.95 -5.41 -7.99
CA GLN A 51 2.84 -5.72 -9.11
C GLN A 51 4.22 -5.09 -8.89
N ALA A 52 5.25 -5.86 -9.22
CA ALA A 52 6.63 -5.39 -9.17
C ALA A 52 6.85 -4.26 -10.19
N LYS A 53 7.68 -3.29 -9.82
CA LYS A 53 8.14 -2.22 -10.68
C LYS A 53 9.59 -1.89 -10.37
N GLU A 54 10.23 -1.16 -11.26
CA GLU A 54 11.55 -0.62 -10.97
C GLU A 54 11.53 0.23 -9.67
N GLY A 55 12.39 -0.13 -8.72
CA GLY A 55 12.50 0.53 -7.42
C GLY A 55 11.44 0.15 -6.39
N GLY A 56 10.62 -0.88 -6.60
CA GLY A 56 9.70 -1.39 -5.57
C GLY A 56 8.47 -2.11 -6.11
N VAL A 57 7.31 -1.80 -5.52
CA VAL A 57 6.00 -2.33 -5.95
C VAL A 57 5.02 -1.19 -6.17
N PHE A 58 3.98 -1.43 -6.97
CA PHE A 58 2.78 -0.60 -6.92
C PHE A 58 1.57 -1.44 -6.50
N ILE A 59 0.63 -0.79 -5.83
CA ILE A 59 -0.64 -1.38 -5.43
C ILE A 59 -1.73 -0.84 -6.36
N GLY A 60 -2.31 -1.70 -7.19
CA GLY A 60 -3.43 -1.34 -8.06
C GLY A 60 -4.71 -1.25 -7.23
N LEU A 61 -5.38 -0.10 -7.22
CA LEU A 61 -6.57 0.15 -6.39
C LEU A 61 -7.87 -0.30 -7.08
N LYS A 62 -8.81 -0.86 -6.30
CA LYS A 62 -10.18 -1.17 -6.75
C LYS A 62 -11.05 0.09 -6.77
N LYS A 63 -12.20 0.04 -7.46
CA LYS A 63 -13.11 1.19 -7.68
C LYS A 63 -13.40 2.01 -6.41
N ASP A 64 -13.70 1.37 -5.29
CA ASP A 64 -14.00 2.09 -4.04
C ASP A 64 -12.75 2.60 -3.31
N MET A 65 -11.60 1.93 -3.47
CA MET A 65 -10.31 2.43 -2.98
C MET A 65 -9.84 3.66 -3.76
N ILE A 66 -10.09 3.71 -5.08
CA ILE A 66 -9.81 4.89 -5.91
C ILE A 66 -10.57 6.10 -5.37
N LYS A 67 -11.88 5.97 -5.12
CA LYS A 67 -12.68 7.06 -4.54
C LYS A 67 -12.13 7.55 -3.20
N LYS A 68 -11.69 6.62 -2.33
CA LYS A 68 -11.07 6.95 -1.04
C LYS A 68 -9.75 7.71 -1.23
N ALA A 69 -8.89 7.26 -2.14
CA ALA A 69 -7.62 7.92 -2.45
C ALA A 69 -7.83 9.31 -3.05
N GLU A 70 -8.76 9.47 -3.99
CA GLU A 70 -9.10 10.76 -4.60
C GLU A 70 -9.72 11.76 -3.61
N LYS A 71 -10.39 11.27 -2.56
CA LYS A 71 -10.87 12.12 -1.49
C LYS A 71 -9.70 12.67 -0.67
N ILE A 72 -8.77 11.81 -0.26
CA ILE A 72 -7.55 12.21 0.46
C ILE A 72 -6.71 13.18 -0.37
N ALA A 73 -6.69 13.00 -1.70
CA ALA A 73 -5.96 13.87 -2.61
C ALA A 73 -6.48 15.32 -2.70
N LYS A 74 -7.71 15.57 -2.25
CA LYS A 74 -8.38 16.88 -2.29
C LYS A 74 -8.37 17.60 -0.95
N GLU A 75 -7.96 16.93 0.11
CA GLU A 75 -7.78 17.46 1.47
C GLU A 75 -6.38 18.05 1.63
#